data_AF-F8L252-F1
#
_entry.id   AF-F8L252-F1
#
_cell.length_a   1.000
_cell.length_b   1.000
_cell.length_c   1.000
_cell.angle_alpha   90.00
_cell.angle_beta   90.00
_cell.angle_gamma   90.00
#
_symmetry.space_group_name_H-M   'P 1'
#
loop_
_entity.id
_entity.type
_entity.pdbx_description
1 polymer ?
#
loop_
_entity_poly.entity_id
_entity_poly.type
_entity_poly.pdbx_seq_one_letter_code
_entity_poly.pdbx_strand_id
1 'polypeptide(L)'
;MKNFLFYSSILQIVFLQAYTSEVSQKDFQQLERFFDYLIHHSTIGYTLCGEKPVSIEQFYDLSKIPLPFILPAFFKRYTYSIERNGWNTWKQYAHLFSSKHFAFRFIAEYNILVIINKKAAKKVIEKNLDLFQKDSNSNLTANDFLEDLCHPKRIEYISARNPILLGILLGFGRNNAIAFTNRSPIQKLVPLHFSEWNRYLSTYLIPGCMVIDHKSNEKENKKIVQCFRNAQSNLQKAFKEKHYFETFVKLFTDGA
;
A
#
# COMPACT_ATOMS: atom_id res chain seq x y z
N MET A 1 16.36 -30.55 9.26
CA MET A 1 15.79 -29.32 8.66
C MET A 1 14.30 -29.43 8.29
N LYS A 2 13.82 -30.54 7.70
CA LYS A 2 12.38 -30.70 7.35
C LYS A 2 11.42 -30.70 8.56
N ASN A 3 11.79 -31.31 9.68
CA ASN A 3 10.92 -31.34 10.87
C ASN A 3 10.73 -29.95 11.50
N PHE A 4 11.74 -29.08 11.46
CA PHE A 4 11.66 -27.72 12.03
C PHE A 4 10.66 -26.84 11.26
N LEU A 5 10.63 -26.94 9.93
CA LEU A 5 9.67 -26.21 9.08
C LEU A 5 8.22 -26.66 9.35
N PHE A 6 8.00 -27.95 9.63
CA PHE A 6 6.68 -28.48 9.92
C PHE A 6 6.11 -27.94 11.25
N TYR A 7 6.90 -27.95 12.32
CA TYR A 7 6.45 -27.39 13.62
C TYR A 7 6.20 -25.88 13.57
N SER A 8 7.04 -25.14 12.83
CA SER A 8 6.82 -23.70 12.61
C SER A 8 5.50 -23.42 11.88
N SER A 9 5.11 -24.28 10.94
CA SER A 9 3.87 -24.12 10.16
C SER A 9 2.63 -24.35 11.03
N ILE A 10 2.66 -25.39 11.88
CA ILE A 10 1.53 -25.72 12.77
C ILE A 10 1.35 -24.63 13.83
N LEU A 11 2.44 -24.16 14.44
CA LEU A 11 2.38 -23.08 15.42
C LEU A 11 1.76 -21.82 14.81
N GLN A 12 2.14 -21.45 13.59
CA GLN A 12 1.54 -20.31 12.89
C GLN A 12 0.04 -20.48 12.64
N ILE A 13 -0.41 -21.67 12.23
CA ILE A 13 -1.84 -21.94 12.00
C ILE A 13 -2.63 -21.81 13.30
N VAL A 14 -2.13 -22.40 14.39
CA VAL A 14 -2.78 -22.33 15.71
C VAL A 14 -2.82 -20.89 16.21
N PHE A 15 -1.75 -20.12 15.98
CA PHE A 15 -1.69 -18.71 16.38
C PHE A 15 -2.67 -17.83 15.59
N LEU A 16 -2.78 -18.06 14.28
CA LEU A 16 -3.74 -17.34 13.44
C LEU A 16 -5.18 -17.66 13.87
N GLN A 17 -5.47 -18.93 14.13
CA GLN A 17 -6.78 -19.38 14.61
C GLN A 17 -7.12 -18.77 15.98
N ALA A 18 -6.14 -18.61 16.87
CA ALA A 18 -6.37 -17.95 18.15
C ALA A 18 -6.80 -16.49 17.96
N TYR A 19 -6.10 -15.71 17.13
CA TYR A 19 -6.48 -14.32 16.88
C TYR A 19 -7.81 -14.16 16.14
N THR A 20 -8.09 -15.03 15.16
CA THR A 20 -9.34 -14.94 14.40
C THR A 20 -10.54 -15.46 15.17
N SER A 21 -10.34 -16.28 16.21
CA SER A 21 -11.42 -16.77 17.08
C SER A 21 -12.11 -15.67 17.89
N GLU A 22 -11.42 -14.55 18.15
CA GLU A 22 -12.00 -13.38 18.82
C GLU A 22 -12.87 -12.53 17.88
N VAL A 23 -12.75 -12.73 16.57
CA VAL A 23 -13.52 -11.99 15.57
C VAL A 23 -14.85 -12.71 15.32
N SER A 24 -15.98 -12.00 15.49
CA SER A 24 -17.29 -12.59 15.22
C SER A 24 -17.39 -13.07 13.77
N GLN A 25 -18.15 -14.14 13.50
CA GLN A 25 -18.28 -14.69 12.13
C GLN A 25 -18.77 -13.64 11.12
N LYS A 26 -19.66 -12.73 11.54
CA LYS A 26 -20.16 -11.63 10.70
C LYS A 26 -19.04 -10.65 10.36
N ASP A 27 -18.26 -10.25 11.36
CA ASP A 27 -17.14 -9.33 11.18
C ASP A 27 -16.02 -9.96 10.34
N PHE A 28 -15.76 -11.26 10.54
CA PHE A 28 -14.81 -12.02 9.74
C PHE A 28 -15.18 -11.96 8.26
N GLN A 29 -16.43 -12.25 7.91
CA GLN A 29 -16.89 -12.16 6.52
C GLN A 29 -16.78 -10.74 5.94
N GLN A 30 -16.98 -9.73 6.77
CA GLN A 30 -16.84 -8.33 6.38
C GLN A 30 -15.38 -7.96 6.12
N LEU A 31 -14.46 -8.39 6.99
CA LEU A 31 -13.02 -8.23 6.79
C LEU A 31 -12.52 -9.01 5.58
N GLU A 32 -13.03 -10.21 5.35
CA GLU A 32 -12.67 -11.02 4.19
C GLU A 32 -12.98 -10.29 2.88
N ARG A 33 -14.19 -9.73 2.73
CA ARG A 33 -14.56 -8.92 1.56
C ARG A 33 -13.75 -7.63 1.45
N PHE A 34 -13.43 -7.01 2.59
CA PHE A 34 -12.63 -5.81 2.62
C PHE A 34 -11.20 -6.07 2.13
N PHE A 35 -10.55 -7.11 2.62
CA PHE A 35 -9.19 -7.46 2.18
C PHE A 35 -9.16 -8.04 0.78
N ASP A 36 -10.17 -8.78 0.35
CA ASP A 36 -10.35 -9.14 -1.07
C ASP A 36 -10.37 -7.89 -1.95
N TYR A 37 -11.17 -6.88 -1.55
CA TYR A 37 -11.23 -5.60 -2.25
C TYR A 37 -9.87 -4.90 -2.29
N LEU A 38 -9.20 -4.73 -1.14
CA LEU A 38 -7.90 -4.06 -1.10
C LEU A 38 -6.85 -4.79 -1.94
N ILE A 39 -6.83 -6.12 -1.91
CA ILE A 39 -5.82 -6.90 -2.62
C ILE A 39 -6.00 -6.82 -4.14
N HIS A 40 -7.23 -6.82 -4.65
CA HIS A 40 -7.50 -6.79 -6.09
C HIS A 40 -7.64 -5.39 -6.68
N HIS A 41 -8.18 -4.44 -5.92
CA HIS A 41 -8.60 -3.16 -6.43
C HIS A 41 -7.79 -1.96 -5.93
N SER A 42 -6.80 -2.18 -5.06
CA SER A 42 -5.93 -1.11 -4.55
C SER A 42 -4.45 -1.38 -4.82
N THR A 43 -3.60 -0.42 -4.45
CA THR A 43 -2.15 -0.60 -4.48
C THR A 43 -1.59 -1.27 -3.21
N ILE A 44 -2.42 -1.55 -2.19
CA ILE A 44 -1.98 -2.03 -0.87
C ILE A 44 -1.24 -3.37 -0.95
N GLY A 45 -1.72 -4.29 -1.79
CA GLY A 45 -1.07 -5.59 -1.99
C GLY A 45 0.40 -5.48 -2.41
N TYR A 46 0.76 -4.49 -3.23
CA TYR A 46 2.14 -4.30 -3.68
C TYR A 46 3.10 -3.86 -2.57
N THR A 47 2.59 -3.16 -1.56
CA THR A 47 3.36 -2.80 -0.36
C THR A 47 3.46 -3.99 0.59
N LEU A 48 2.37 -4.75 0.76
CA LEU A 48 2.33 -5.93 1.63
C LEU A 48 3.26 -7.04 1.15
N CYS A 49 3.25 -7.34 -0.16
CA CYS A 49 3.97 -8.47 -0.75
C CYS A 49 5.26 -8.06 -1.49
N GLY A 50 5.70 -6.81 -1.36
CA GLY A 50 6.78 -6.26 -2.18
C GLY A 50 7.69 -5.29 -1.45
N GLU A 51 8.58 -4.66 -2.21
CA GLU A 51 9.50 -3.63 -1.72
C GLU A 51 8.95 -2.20 -1.90
N LYS A 52 7.66 -2.06 -2.22
CA LYS A 52 7.03 -0.74 -2.32
C LYS A 52 6.95 -0.12 -0.92
N PRO A 53 7.38 1.15 -0.72
CA PRO A 53 7.47 1.70 0.63
C PRO A 53 6.11 2.04 1.24
N VAL A 54 5.25 2.70 0.46
CA VAL A 54 3.93 3.15 0.89
C VAL A 54 2.92 2.91 -0.21
N SER A 55 1.74 2.44 0.16
CA SER A 55 0.53 2.49 -0.68
C SER A 55 -0.54 3.32 -0.01
N ILE A 56 -1.28 4.04 -0.84
CA ILE A 56 -2.39 4.91 -0.46
C ILE A 56 -3.63 4.41 -1.19
N GLU A 57 -4.74 4.30 -0.48
CA GLU A 57 -6.06 4.09 -1.05
C GLU A 57 -6.99 5.20 -0.55
N GLN A 58 -7.67 5.89 -1.46
CA GLN A 58 -8.57 6.99 -1.11
C GLN A 58 -10.01 6.54 -1.25
N PHE A 59 -10.73 6.58 -0.15
CA PHE A 59 -12.17 6.34 -0.12
C PHE A 59 -12.90 7.65 -0.41
N TYR A 60 -13.95 7.59 -1.21
CA TYR A 60 -14.78 8.79 -1.40
C TYR A 60 -15.66 9.02 -0.20
N ASP A 61 -15.75 10.27 0.24
CA ASP A 61 -16.81 10.68 1.14
C ASP A 61 -18.01 11.14 0.31
N LEU A 62 -19.04 10.29 0.22
CA LEU A 62 -20.25 10.61 -0.54
C LEU A 62 -20.90 11.92 -0.08
N SER A 63 -20.73 12.32 1.19
CA SER A 63 -21.27 13.58 1.69
C SER A 63 -20.58 14.82 1.11
N LYS A 64 -19.36 14.66 0.58
CA LYS A 64 -18.57 15.72 -0.06
C LYS A 64 -18.73 15.75 -1.58
N ILE A 65 -19.44 14.78 -2.17
CA ILE A 65 -19.70 14.74 -3.61
C ILE A 65 -20.93 15.62 -3.91
N PRO A 66 -20.86 16.59 -4.85
CA PRO A 66 -22.03 17.37 -5.23
C PRO A 66 -23.15 16.46 -5.76
N LEU A 67 -24.39 16.73 -5.37
CA LEU A 67 -25.60 15.95 -5.72
C LEU A 67 -25.66 15.41 -7.16
N PRO A 68 -25.35 16.19 -8.21
CA PRO A 68 -25.38 15.71 -9.59
C PRO A 68 -24.42 14.54 -9.87
N PHE A 69 -23.36 14.39 -9.08
CA PHE A 69 -22.34 13.36 -9.24
C PHE A 69 -22.52 12.18 -8.27
N ILE A 70 -23.43 12.28 -7.27
CA ILE A 70 -23.64 11.23 -6.27
C ILE A 70 -24.15 9.95 -6.92
N LEU A 71 -25.20 10.01 -7.73
CA LEU A 71 -25.77 8.81 -8.37
C LEU A 71 -24.76 8.12 -9.31
N PRO A 72 -24.07 8.83 -10.23
CA PRO A 72 -22.99 8.25 -11.01
C PRO A 72 -21.86 7.66 -10.16
N ALA A 73 -21.46 8.33 -9.08
CA ALA A 73 -20.41 7.83 -8.17
C ALA A 73 -20.87 6.57 -7.43
N PHE A 74 -22.12 6.53 -6.98
CA PHE A 74 -22.72 5.41 -6.26
C PHE A 74 -22.84 4.18 -7.16
N PHE A 75 -23.38 4.32 -8.38
CA PHE A 75 -23.50 3.21 -9.32
C PHE A 75 -22.16 2.76 -9.91
N LYS A 76 -21.18 3.67 -10.07
CA LYS A 76 -19.84 3.29 -10.54
C LYS A 76 -18.99 2.65 -9.45
N ARG A 77 -19.34 2.79 -8.16
CA ARG A 77 -18.54 2.25 -7.05
C ARG A 77 -19.41 1.54 -6.02
N TYR A 78 -19.86 0.34 -6.40
CA TYR A 78 -20.45 -0.66 -5.51
C TYR A 78 -19.58 -1.00 -4.27
N THR A 79 -18.33 -0.54 -4.23
CA THR A 79 -17.34 -0.86 -3.20
C THR A 79 -17.35 0.08 -2.00
N TYR A 80 -18.06 1.21 -2.04
CA TYR A 80 -18.08 2.18 -0.94
C TYR A 80 -18.49 1.56 0.42
N SER A 81 -19.51 0.69 0.41
CA SER A 81 -19.94 0.01 1.62
C SER A 81 -18.88 -0.98 2.11
N ILE A 82 -18.19 -1.68 1.21
CA ILE A 82 -17.10 -2.62 1.52
C ILE A 82 -15.95 -1.86 2.20
N GLU A 83 -15.53 -0.72 1.63
CA GLU A 83 -14.44 0.10 2.16
C GLU A 83 -14.75 0.64 3.56
N ARG A 84 -15.90 1.30 3.72
CA ARG A 84 -16.26 1.97 4.98
C ARG A 84 -16.56 0.97 6.09
N ASN A 85 -17.36 -0.06 5.80
CA ASN A 85 -17.71 -1.06 6.79
C ASN A 85 -16.50 -1.94 7.13
N GLY A 86 -15.72 -2.32 6.13
CA GLY A 86 -14.47 -3.06 6.29
C GLY A 86 -13.46 -2.34 7.18
N TRP A 87 -13.20 -1.05 6.92
CA TRP A 87 -12.32 -0.26 7.77
C TRP A 87 -12.85 -0.10 9.20
N ASN A 88 -14.14 0.16 9.37
CA ASN A 88 -14.74 0.30 10.70
C ASN A 88 -14.62 -0.99 11.51
N THR A 89 -14.82 -2.15 10.89
CA THR A 89 -14.61 -3.45 11.53
C THR A 89 -13.14 -3.68 11.82
N TRP A 90 -12.24 -3.40 10.87
CA TRP A 90 -10.80 -3.54 11.10
C TRP A 90 -10.36 -2.73 12.32
N LYS A 91 -10.82 -1.48 12.45
CA LYS A 91 -10.47 -0.62 13.59
C LYS A 91 -10.83 -1.24 14.95
N GLN A 92 -11.92 -2.00 15.04
CA GLN A 92 -12.34 -2.67 16.27
C GLN A 92 -11.33 -3.75 16.68
N TYR A 93 -10.80 -4.50 15.71
CA TYR A 93 -9.90 -5.63 15.96
C TYR A 93 -8.42 -5.34 15.70
N ALA A 94 -8.07 -4.14 15.21
CA ALA A 94 -6.70 -3.80 14.79
C ALA A 94 -5.64 -3.99 15.90
N HIS A 95 -6.05 -3.83 17.16
CA HIS A 95 -5.19 -4.04 18.33
C HIS A 95 -4.72 -5.49 18.48
N LEU A 96 -5.45 -6.47 17.93
CA LEU A 96 -5.08 -7.88 17.91
C LEU A 96 -3.94 -8.15 16.90
N PHE A 97 -3.77 -7.28 15.90
CA PHE A 97 -2.88 -7.51 14.76
C PHE A 97 -1.70 -6.53 14.75
N SER A 98 -0.97 -6.43 15.86
CA SER A 98 0.20 -5.53 15.90
C SER A 98 1.33 -6.00 14.97
N SER A 99 2.00 -5.06 14.28
CA SER A 99 3.09 -5.39 13.35
C SER A 99 4.36 -4.58 13.59
N LYS A 100 5.49 -5.28 13.60
CA LYS A 100 6.83 -4.69 13.58
C LYS A 100 7.28 -4.31 12.16
N HIS A 101 6.67 -4.89 11.13
CA HIS A 101 7.08 -4.75 9.73
C HIS A 101 6.28 -3.69 8.99
N PHE A 102 5.03 -3.51 9.36
CA PHE A 102 4.10 -2.63 8.68
C PHE A 102 3.41 -1.67 9.65
N ALA A 103 2.97 -0.53 9.12
CA ALA A 103 1.97 0.31 9.75
C ALA A 103 0.76 0.41 8.81
N PHE A 104 -0.44 0.31 9.39
CA PHE A 104 -1.70 0.40 8.64
C PHE A 104 -2.59 1.41 9.35
N ARG A 105 -2.78 2.56 8.71
CA ARG A 105 -3.44 3.72 9.35
C ARG A 105 -4.40 4.39 8.40
N PHE A 106 -5.33 5.14 8.97
CA PHE A 106 -6.34 5.89 8.24
C PHE A 106 -6.28 7.36 8.61
N ILE A 107 -6.27 8.22 7.60
CA ILE A 107 -6.26 9.67 7.70
C ILE A 107 -7.69 10.16 7.47
N ALA A 108 -8.42 10.40 8.55
CA ALA A 108 -9.85 10.71 8.50
C ALA A 108 -10.16 11.99 7.71
N GLU A 109 -9.30 13.01 7.77
CA GLU A 109 -9.50 14.29 7.08
C GLU A 109 -9.66 14.11 5.56
N TYR A 110 -8.84 13.22 4.98
CA TYR A 110 -8.80 12.96 3.53
C TYR A 110 -9.51 11.67 3.13
N ASN A 111 -10.02 10.90 4.10
CA ASN A 111 -10.59 9.57 3.91
C ASN A 111 -9.60 8.63 3.20
N ILE A 112 -8.34 8.67 3.64
CA ILE A 112 -7.22 7.95 3.02
C ILE A 112 -6.77 6.81 3.94
N LEU A 113 -6.69 5.61 3.39
CA LEU A 113 -6.05 4.45 3.98
C LEU A 113 -4.59 4.37 3.51
N VAL A 114 -3.67 4.14 4.44
CA VAL A 114 -2.23 4.09 4.18
C VAL A 114 -1.65 2.81 4.77
N ILE A 115 -0.94 2.04 3.94
CA ILE A 115 -0.06 0.96 4.41
C ILE A 115 1.40 1.36 4.15
N ILE A 116 2.25 1.12 5.15
CA ILE A 116 3.66 1.47 5.12
C ILE A 116 4.46 0.21 5.40
N ASN A 117 5.32 -0.18 4.48
CA ASN A 117 6.36 -1.18 4.71
C ASN A 117 7.54 -0.47 5.39
N LYS A 118 7.69 -0.66 6.71
CA LYS A 118 8.64 0.12 7.52
C LYS A 118 10.09 -0.03 7.04
N LYS A 119 10.47 -1.24 6.63
CA LYS A 119 11.81 -1.55 6.11
C LYS A 119 12.06 -0.86 4.77
N ALA A 120 11.12 -0.95 3.83
CA ALA A 120 11.26 -0.33 2.52
C ALA A 120 11.19 1.21 2.61
N ALA A 121 10.29 1.75 3.43
CA ALA A 121 10.18 3.18 3.71
C ALA A 121 11.47 3.74 4.28
N LYS A 122 12.03 3.11 5.33
CA LYS A 122 13.32 3.51 5.90
C LYS A 122 14.43 3.57 4.86
N LYS A 123 14.60 2.49 4.09
CA LYS A 123 15.63 2.40 3.04
C LYS A 123 15.50 3.53 2.01
N VAL A 124 14.27 3.88 1.63
CA VAL A 124 14.02 4.94 0.66
C VAL A 124 14.24 6.33 1.27
N ILE A 125 13.87 6.53 2.53
CA ILE A 125 14.13 7.77 3.28
C ILE A 125 15.64 7.96 3.43
N GLU A 126 16.39 6.96 3.89
CA GLU A 126 17.86 7.01 4.04
C GLU A 126 18.56 7.41 2.74
N LYS A 127 18.14 6.81 1.62
CA LYS A 127 18.69 7.11 0.30
C LYS A 127 18.41 8.55 -0.16
N ASN A 128 17.37 9.19 0.36
CA ASN A 128 16.92 10.53 -0.06
C ASN A 128 16.88 11.50 1.12
N LEU A 129 17.66 11.24 2.17
CA LEU A 129 17.56 11.95 3.45
C LEU A 129 17.74 13.46 3.28
N ASP A 130 18.59 13.86 2.34
CA ASP A 130 18.83 15.26 1.96
C ASP A 130 17.54 15.99 1.56
N LEU A 131 16.63 15.34 0.84
CA LEU A 131 15.35 15.94 0.43
C LEU A 131 14.37 16.05 1.60
N PHE A 132 14.34 15.06 2.49
CA PHE A 132 13.48 15.07 3.67
C PHE A 132 13.93 16.14 4.68
N GLN A 133 15.24 16.26 4.91
CA GLN A 133 15.81 17.28 5.78
C GLN A 133 15.59 18.69 5.22
N LYS A 134 15.73 18.86 3.90
CA LYS A 134 15.45 20.13 3.22
C LYS A 134 13.97 20.53 3.32
N ASP A 135 13.04 19.60 3.15
CA ASP A 135 11.60 19.90 3.22
C ASP A 135 11.15 20.31 4.63
N SER A 136 11.69 19.63 5.65
CA SER A 136 11.34 19.87 7.05
C SER A 136 12.15 20.99 7.71
N ASN A 137 13.16 21.56 7.02
CA ASN A 137 14.16 22.46 7.59
C ASN A 137 14.75 21.91 8.90
N SER A 138 15.08 20.62 8.92
CA SER A 138 15.52 19.92 10.12
C SER A 138 16.65 18.93 9.83
N ASN A 139 17.42 18.58 10.87
CA ASN A 139 18.46 17.55 10.79
C ASN A 139 17.95 16.18 11.32
N LEU A 140 16.65 15.91 11.17
CA LEU A 140 16.06 14.64 11.58
C LEU A 140 16.71 13.47 10.85
N THR A 141 16.76 12.32 11.53
CA THR A 141 17.28 11.08 10.96
C THR A 141 16.21 10.35 10.16
N ALA A 142 16.61 9.34 9.37
CA ALA A 142 15.64 8.51 8.66
C ALA A 142 14.68 7.75 9.59
N ASN A 143 15.11 7.42 10.81
CA ASN A 143 14.22 6.80 11.80
C ASN A 143 13.17 7.79 12.30
N ASP A 144 13.55 9.05 12.53
CA ASP A 144 12.61 10.08 12.96
C ASP A 144 11.54 10.33 11.88
N PHE A 145 11.96 10.41 10.61
CA PHE A 145 11.03 10.52 9.48
C PHE A 145 10.13 9.30 9.32
N LEU A 146 10.66 8.08 9.55
CA LEU A 146 9.86 6.87 9.51
C LEU A 146 8.81 6.85 10.63
N GLU A 147 9.22 7.24 11.85
CA GLU A 147 8.31 7.32 12.99
C GLU A 147 7.20 8.34 12.73
N ASP A 148 7.55 9.54 12.23
CA ASP A 148 6.56 10.54 11.81
C ASP A 148 5.67 10.03 10.66
N LEU A 149 6.17 9.21 9.75
CA LEU A 149 5.37 8.64 8.67
C LEU A 149 4.34 7.60 9.19
N CYS A 150 4.74 6.80 10.19
CA CYS A 150 3.89 5.80 10.83
C CYS A 150 2.89 6.43 11.82
N HIS A 151 3.32 7.47 12.52
CA HIS A 151 2.59 8.14 13.60
C HIS A 151 2.75 9.66 13.48
N PRO A 152 2.07 10.30 12.50
CA PRO A 152 2.27 11.71 12.21
C PRO A 152 1.91 12.59 13.39
N LYS A 153 2.91 13.28 13.94
CA LYS A 153 2.75 14.32 14.96
C LYS A 153 2.90 15.73 14.41
N ARG A 154 3.63 15.87 13.29
CA ARG A 154 4.09 17.17 12.76
C ARG A 154 3.66 17.41 11.32
N ILE A 155 4.00 16.46 10.43
CA ILE A 155 3.85 16.61 8.98
C ILE A 155 3.15 15.37 8.44
N GLU A 156 2.03 15.58 7.74
CA GLU A 156 1.39 14.52 6.96
C GLU A 156 2.03 14.45 5.58
N TYR A 157 3.05 13.61 5.40
CA TYR A 157 3.74 13.44 4.10
C TYR A 157 2.81 12.97 2.98
N ILE A 158 1.65 12.44 3.35
CA ILE A 158 0.62 11.95 2.43
C ILE A 158 -0.25 13.08 1.85
N SER A 159 -0.29 14.27 2.46
CA SER A 159 -1.20 15.37 2.09
C SER A 159 -0.76 16.24 0.89
N ALA A 160 0.00 15.68 -0.04
CA ALA A 160 0.48 16.34 -1.28
C ALA A 160 1.30 17.64 -1.11
N ARG A 161 1.69 18.01 0.12
CA ARG A 161 2.48 19.22 0.41
C ARG A 161 3.82 19.24 -0.34
N ASN A 162 4.46 18.07 -0.47
CA ASN A 162 5.66 17.89 -1.27
C ASN A 162 5.48 16.68 -2.22
N PRO A 163 5.09 16.91 -3.49
CA PRO A 163 4.88 15.83 -4.45
C PRO A 163 6.14 15.02 -4.77
N ILE A 164 7.34 15.60 -4.55
CA ILE A 164 8.61 14.88 -4.72
C ILE A 164 8.74 13.79 -3.64
N LEU A 165 8.59 14.16 -2.37
CA LEU A 165 8.70 13.20 -1.26
C LEU A 165 7.60 12.14 -1.34
N LEU A 166 6.37 12.56 -1.68
CA LEU A 166 5.26 11.64 -1.88
C LEU A 166 5.55 10.64 -3.01
N GLY A 167 6.03 11.12 -4.17
CA GLY A 167 6.40 10.25 -5.30
C GLY A 167 7.50 9.25 -4.94
N ILE A 168 8.49 9.68 -4.16
CA ILE A 168 9.55 8.82 -3.63
C ILE A 168 8.98 7.73 -2.70
N LEU A 169 8.12 8.09 -1.75
CA LEU A 169 7.48 7.16 -0.81
C LEU A 169 6.54 6.18 -1.52
N LEU A 170 5.88 6.62 -2.59
CA LEU A 170 5.07 5.76 -3.46
C LEU A 170 5.92 4.84 -4.35
N GLY A 171 7.25 4.90 -4.28
CA GLY A 171 8.13 4.00 -5.01
C GLY A 171 8.35 4.37 -6.47
N PHE A 172 8.03 5.60 -6.89
CA PHE A 172 8.35 6.08 -8.24
C PHE A 172 9.82 6.44 -8.42
N GLY A 173 10.61 6.45 -7.34
CA GLY A 173 12.01 6.81 -7.39
C GLY A 173 12.24 8.32 -7.39
N ARG A 174 13.50 8.71 -7.23
CA ARG A 174 13.88 10.11 -6.99
C ARG A 174 13.75 10.92 -8.28
N ASN A 175 14.25 10.38 -9.39
CA ASN A 175 14.33 11.13 -10.63
C ASN A 175 12.93 11.33 -11.22
N ASN A 176 12.08 10.29 -11.20
CA ASN A 176 10.69 10.44 -11.65
C ASN A 176 9.90 11.42 -10.77
N ALA A 177 10.06 11.39 -9.45
CA ALA A 177 9.32 12.28 -8.56
C ALA A 177 9.72 13.76 -8.72
N ILE A 178 11.02 14.04 -8.87
CA ILE A 178 11.54 15.38 -9.19
C ILE A 178 11.01 15.83 -10.55
N ALA A 179 11.14 14.96 -11.56
CA ALA A 179 10.74 15.28 -12.92
C ALA A 179 9.23 15.59 -13.00
N PHE A 180 8.37 14.77 -12.37
CA PHE A 180 6.93 15.00 -12.27
C PHE A 180 6.59 16.39 -11.69
N THR A 181 7.31 16.81 -10.66
CA THR A 181 7.08 18.12 -10.01
C THR A 181 7.54 19.27 -10.89
N ASN A 182 8.62 19.09 -11.65
CA ASN A 182 9.17 20.11 -12.54
C ASN A 182 8.32 20.35 -13.80
N ARG A 183 7.28 19.53 -14.06
CA ARG A 183 6.27 19.68 -15.13
C ARG A 183 6.84 20.18 -16.46
N SER A 184 8.02 19.70 -16.86
CA SER A 184 8.56 20.08 -18.16
C SER A 184 7.65 19.48 -19.25
N PRO A 185 7.15 20.27 -20.21
CA PRO A 185 6.26 19.78 -21.28
C PRO A 185 6.90 18.70 -22.16
N ILE A 186 8.20 18.44 -22.02
CA ILE A 186 8.97 17.42 -22.74
C ILE A 186 8.81 16.02 -22.11
N GLN A 187 8.30 15.92 -20.88
CA GLN A 187 8.21 14.65 -20.17
C GLN A 187 6.97 13.87 -20.58
N LYS A 188 7.17 12.90 -21.47
CA LYS A 188 6.13 11.94 -21.85
C LYS A 188 5.91 10.96 -20.68
N LEU A 189 4.76 11.07 -20.02
CA LEU A 189 4.27 10.02 -19.15
C LEU A 189 3.86 8.84 -20.02
N VAL A 190 4.48 7.69 -19.79
CA VAL A 190 4.08 6.45 -20.45
C VAL A 190 3.54 5.50 -19.40
N PRO A 191 2.42 4.80 -19.68
CA PRO A 191 2.07 3.65 -18.87
C PRO A 191 3.21 2.65 -18.95
N LEU A 192 3.56 2.02 -17.83
CA LEU A 192 4.41 0.84 -17.87
C LEU A 192 3.65 -0.27 -18.61
N HIS A 193 3.95 -0.42 -19.91
CA HIS A 193 3.47 -1.54 -20.69
C HIS A 193 4.16 -2.80 -20.19
N PHE A 194 3.43 -3.63 -19.45
CA PHE A 194 3.86 -5.01 -19.25
C PHE A 194 3.31 -5.79 -20.45
N SER A 195 4.17 -6.08 -21.42
CA SER A 195 3.79 -6.79 -22.66
C SER A 195 3.36 -8.25 -22.44
N GLU A 196 3.50 -8.77 -21.22
CA GLU A 196 3.24 -10.16 -20.83
C GLU A 196 1.97 -10.29 -19.96
N TRP A 197 0.90 -9.54 -20.27
CA TRP A 197 -0.37 -9.69 -19.55
C TRP A 197 -0.99 -11.04 -19.85
N ASN A 198 -0.64 -12.02 -19.02
CA ASN A 198 -1.42 -13.22 -18.86
C ASN A 198 -2.84 -12.79 -18.44
N ARG A 199 -3.87 -13.16 -19.20
CA ARG A 199 -5.28 -12.72 -18.98
C ARG A 199 -5.78 -13.02 -17.55
N TYR A 200 -5.15 -13.98 -16.87
CA TYR A 200 -5.37 -14.38 -15.47
C TYR A 200 -4.85 -13.38 -14.42
N LEU A 201 -4.00 -12.41 -14.83
CA LEU A 201 -3.50 -11.33 -13.97
C LEU A 201 -4.43 -10.10 -13.95
N SER A 202 -5.49 -10.11 -14.76
CA SER A 202 -6.40 -8.97 -14.91
C SER A 202 -7.22 -8.64 -13.66
N THR A 203 -7.30 -9.55 -12.69
CA THR A 203 -7.98 -9.34 -11.40
C THR A 203 -7.22 -8.43 -10.44
N TYR A 204 -5.90 -8.32 -10.57
CA TYR A 204 -5.10 -7.40 -9.76
C TYR A 204 -4.86 -6.15 -10.59
N LEU A 205 -5.57 -5.06 -10.28
CA LEU A 205 -5.28 -3.77 -10.89
C LEU A 205 -3.81 -3.43 -10.63
N ILE A 206 -3.13 -2.87 -11.64
CA ILE A 206 -1.94 -2.05 -11.45
C ILE A 206 -2.43 -0.62 -11.58
N PRO A 207 -2.87 0.06 -10.50
CA PRO A 207 -3.29 1.45 -10.60
C PRO A 207 -2.12 2.30 -11.11
N GLY A 208 -2.29 2.84 -12.32
CA GLY A 208 -1.61 4.04 -12.79
C GLY A 208 -0.09 4.08 -12.61
N CYS A 209 0.64 2.99 -12.86
CA CYS A 209 2.10 3.08 -12.87
C CYS A 209 2.56 3.77 -14.16
N MET A 210 2.56 5.10 -14.12
CA MET A 210 3.16 5.95 -15.14
C MET A 210 4.60 6.23 -14.75
N VAL A 211 5.50 6.15 -15.73
CA VAL A 211 6.88 6.59 -15.57
C VAL A 211 7.21 7.64 -16.61
N ILE A 212 8.27 8.39 -16.36
CA ILE A 212 8.75 9.38 -17.31
C ILE A 212 9.70 8.67 -18.27
N ASP A 213 9.31 8.64 -19.55
CA ASP A 213 10.07 8.01 -20.62
C ASP A 213 11.22 8.93 -21.06
N HIS A 214 12.31 8.90 -20.29
CA HIS A 214 13.51 9.66 -20.56
C HIS A 214 14.74 8.79 -20.32
N LYS A 215 15.77 8.91 -21.18
CA LYS A 215 16.99 8.09 -21.12
C LYS A 215 17.68 8.13 -19.75
N SER A 216 17.65 9.27 -19.07
CA SER A 216 18.21 9.42 -17.71
C SER A 216 17.50 8.58 -16.65
N ASN A 217 16.26 8.16 -16.90
CA ASN A 217 15.42 7.44 -15.94
C ASN A 217 15.32 5.95 -16.26
N GLU A 218 15.87 5.48 -17.38
CA GLU A 218 15.72 4.09 -17.84
C GLU A 218 16.12 3.07 -16.77
N LYS A 219 17.25 3.29 -16.09
CA LYS A 219 17.73 2.40 -15.00
C LYS A 219 16.80 2.41 -13.79
N GLU A 220 16.23 3.58 -13.44
CA GLU A 220 15.26 3.69 -12.35
C GLU A 220 13.95 3.01 -12.72
N ASN A 221 13.44 3.26 -13.94
CA ASN A 221 12.23 2.66 -14.48
C ASN A 221 12.32 1.13 -14.55
N LYS A 222 13.46 0.57 -15.00
CA LYS A 222 13.69 -0.89 -14.98
C LYS A 222 13.60 -1.48 -13.58
N LYS A 223 14.15 -0.79 -12.56
CA LYS A 223 14.06 -1.24 -11.17
C LYS A 223 12.63 -1.19 -10.64
N ILE A 224 11.90 -0.14 -10.97
CA ILE A 224 10.49 0.01 -10.58
C ILE A 224 9.66 -1.12 -11.18
N VAL A 225 9.80 -1.37 -12.49
CA VAL A 225 9.13 -2.48 -13.18
C VAL A 225 9.45 -3.81 -12.51
N GLN A 226 10.71 -4.07 -12.20
CA GLN A 226 11.11 -5.32 -11.55
C GLN A 226 10.49 -5.45 -10.14
N CYS A 227 10.46 -4.37 -9.37
CA CYS A 227 9.82 -4.35 -8.06
C CYS A 227 8.33 -4.70 -8.15
N PHE A 228 7.60 -4.13 -9.11
CA PHE A 228 6.18 -4.43 -9.33
C PHE A 228 5.95 -5.87 -9.79
N ARG A 229 6.79 -6.40 -10.69
CA ARG A 229 6.71 -7.80 -11.12
C ARG A 229 6.92 -8.77 -9.96
N ASN A 230 7.92 -8.51 -9.12
CA ASN A 230 8.17 -9.33 -7.93
C ASN A 230 6.99 -9.30 -6.96
N ALA A 231 6.47 -8.10 -6.67
CA ALA A 231 5.33 -7.93 -5.78
C ALA A 231 4.06 -8.62 -6.32
N GLN A 232 3.83 -8.55 -7.64
CA GLN A 232 2.73 -9.24 -8.30
C GLN A 232 2.85 -10.77 -8.18
N SER A 233 4.04 -11.32 -8.44
CA SER A 233 4.29 -12.76 -8.29
C SER A 233 4.06 -13.22 -6.84
N ASN A 234 4.51 -12.42 -5.87
CA ASN A 234 4.31 -12.70 -4.45
C ASN A 234 2.83 -12.62 -4.06
N LEU A 235 2.07 -11.64 -4.56
CA LEU A 235 0.63 -11.53 -4.34
C LEU A 235 -0.11 -12.77 -4.82
N GLN A 236 0.14 -13.20 -6.06
CA GLN A 236 -0.49 -14.39 -6.61
C GLN A 236 -0.19 -15.65 -5.81
N LYS A 237 1.06 -15.78 -5.34
CA LYS A 237 1.47 -16.92 -4.52
C LYS A 237 0.78 -16.90 -3.17
N ALA A 238 0.73 -15.74 -2.51
CA ALA A 238 0.17 -15.59 -1.18
C ALA A 238 -1.35 -15.79 -1.17
N PHE A 239 -2.08 -15.20 -2.13
CA PHE A 239 -3.54 -15.15 -2.11
C PHE A 239 -4.21 -16.21 -3.00
N LYS A 240 -3.49 -17.29 -3.34
CA LYS A 240 -4.00 -18.37 -4.20
C LYS A 240 -5.25 -19.06 -3.63
N GLU A 241 -5.32 -19.20 -2.31
CA GLU A 241 -6.37 -19.95 -1.60
C GLU A 241 -7.62 -19.11 -1.29
N LYS A 242 -7.62 -17.81 -1.64
CA LYS A 242 -8.76 -16.89 -1.44
C LYS A 242 -9.20 -16.74 0.02
N HIS A 243 -8.24 -16.79 0.95
CA HIS A 243 -8.41 -16.45 2.37
C HIS A 243 -7.74 -15.10 2.64
N TYR A 244 -8.34 -14.01 2.17
CA TYR A 244 -7.70 -12.70 2.08
C TYR A 244 -7.43 -12.07 3.43
N PHE A 245 -8.36 -12.14 4.38
CA PHE A 245 -8.17 -11.56 5.70
C PHE A 245 -7.05 -12.27 6.47
N GLU A 246 -7.11 -13.60 6.54
CA GLU A 246 -6.11 -14.41 7.23
C GLU A 246 -4.72 -14.27 6.59
N THR A 247 -4.65 -14.35 5.26
CA THR A 247 -3.39 -14.17 4.53
C THR A 247 -2.83 -12.77 4.74
N PHE A 248 -3.69 -11.74 4.74
CA PHE A 248 -3.26 -10.37 5.04
C PHE A 248 -2.69 -10.27 6.44
N VAL A 249 -3.40 -10.75 7.47
CA VAL A 249 -2.95 -10.71 8.86
C VAL A 249 -1.62 -11.43 9.03
N LYS A 250 -1.47 -12.61 8.41
CA LYS A 250 -0.22 -13.37 8.42
C LYS A 250 0.94 -12.55 7.87
N LEU A 251 0.81 -12.05 6.63
CA LEU A 251 1.87 -11.24 6.01
C LEU A 251 2.14 -9.94 6.76
N PHE A 252 1.08 -9.33 7.30
CA PHE A 252 1.17 -8.08 8.05
C PHE A 252 1.95 -8.28 9.36
N THR A 253 1.68 -9.36 10.10
CA THR A 253 2.27 -9.62 11.43
C THR A 253 3.66 -10.26 11.33
N ASP A 254 3.82 -11.27 10.48
CA ASP A 254 5.06 -12.05 10.35
C ASP A 254 6.08 -11.39 9.40
N GLY A 255 5.62 -10.49 8.54
CA GLY A 255 6.39 -10.01 7.39
C GLY A 255 6.24 -10.92 6.16
N ALA A 256 6.56 -10.37 4.99
CA ALA A 256 6.60 -11.10 3.71
C ALA A 256 7.99 -11.67 3.40
#